data_AF-A0A3R8RG78-F1
#
_entry.id   AF-A0A3R8RG78-F1
#
_cell.length_a   1.000
_cell.length_b   1.000
_cell.length_c   1.000
_cell.angle_alpha   90.00
_cell.angle_beta   90.00
_cell.angle_gamma   90.00
#
_symmetry.space_group_name_H-M   'P 1'
#
loop_
_entity.id
_entity.type
_entity.pdbx_description
1 polymer ?
#
loop_
_entity_poly.entity_id
_entity_poly.type
_entity_poly.pdbx_seq_one_letter_code
_entity_poly.pdbx_strand_id
1 'polypeptide(L)' 'MSGRAQLMWDEAVTGYDFGPDHPMDPVRLDLTRRLVGAFGLDRDVEVVAAKAAGESTLRLVHRQD' A
#
# COMPACT_ATOMS: atom_id res chain seq x y z
N MET A 1 26.44 3.38 5.77
CA MET A 1 25.44 4.39 6.16
C MET A 1 24.08 3.72 6.07
N SER A 2 23.29 3.69 7.16
CA SER A 2 21.89 3.24 7.06
C SER A 2 21.05 4.38 6.49
N GLY A 3 20.19 4.11 5.51
CA GLY A 3 19.24 5.08 4.96
C GLY A 3 18.03 5.28 5.88
N ARG A 4 17.20 6.30 5.60
CA ARG A 4 15.88 6.47 6.21
C ARG A 4 14.86 5.62 5.47
N ALA A 5 13.97 4.97 6.21
CA ALA A 5 12.81 4.23 5.68
C ALA A 5 11.50 4.82 6.22
N GLN A 6 10.43 4.69 5.42
CA GLN A 6 9.04 4.95 5.81
C GLN A 6 8.18 3.80 5.29
N LEU A 7 7.16 3.41 6.05
CA LEU A 7 6.19 2.40 5.65
C LEU A 7 4.92 3.09 5.14
N MET A 8 4.62 2.92 3.86
CA MET A 8 3.35 3.39 3.28
C MET A 8 2.27 2.34 3.54
N TRP A 9 1.29 2.64 4.38
CA TRP A 9 0.21 1.72 4.73
C TRP A 9 -1.10 2.45 5.02
N ASP A 10 -2.18 1.93 4.45
CA ASP A 10 -3.57 2.28 4.75
C ASP A 10 -4.39 0.98 4.67
N GLU A 11 -5.23 0.70 5.66
CA GLU A 11 -6.07 -0.51 5.68
C GLU A 11 -7.08 -0.53 4.53
N ALA A 12 -7.48 0.63 3.99
CA ALA A 12 -8.42 0.73 2.88
C ALA A 12 -7.97 -0.04 1.62
N VAL A 13 -6.66 -0.27 1.42
CA VAL A 13 -6.13 -1.02 0.27
C VAL A 13 -6.48 -2.51 0.31
N THR A 14 -6.96 -3.05 1.43
CA THR A 14 -7.45 -4.43 1.50
C THR A 14 -8.89 -4.56 1.01
N GLY A 15 -9.60 -3.43 0.83
CA GLY A 15 -10.99 -3.39 0.39
C GLY A 15 -11.20 -3.52 -1.12
N TYR A 16 -10.14 -3.64 -1.93
CA TYR A 16 -10.29 -3.80 -3.38
C TYR A 16 -10.84 -5.16 -3.76
N ASP A 17 -12.07 -5.22 -4.25
CA ASP A 17 -12.62 -6.44 -4.83
C ASP A 17 -12.32 -6.52 -6.33
N PHE A 18 -11.48 -7.47 -6.73
CA PHE A 18 -11.17 -7.74 -8.14
C PHE A 18 -12.08 -8.82 -8.76
N GLY A 19 -13.02 -9.37 -7.99
CA GLY A 19 -13.90 -10.45 -8.37
C GLY A 19 -13.41 -11.83 -7.94
N PRO A 20 -14.32 -12.82 -7.87
CA PRO A 20 -14.07 -14.12 -7.22
C PRO A 20 -13.02 -14.99 -7.91
N ASP A 21 -12.82 -14.83 -9.21
CA ASP A 21 -11.89 -15.63 -10.00
C ASP A 21 -10.58 -14.89 -10.31
N HIS A 22 -10.41 -13.66 -9.80
CA HIS A 22 -9.26 -12.83 -10.12
C HIS A 22 -8.06 -13.19 -9.23
N PRO A 23 -6.86 -13.45 -9.78
CA PRO A 23 -5.71 -13.91 -9.00
C PRO A 23 -5.09 -12.84 -8.08
N MET A 24 -5.42 -11.56 -8.30
CA MET A 24 -5.01 -10.46 -7.43
C MET A 24 -5.96 -10.35 -6.24
N ASP A 25 -5.63 -11.03 -5.15
CA ASP A 25 -6.34 -10.94 -3.87
C ASP A 25 -5.62 -9.98 -2.89
N PRO A 26 -6.27 -8.90 -2.41
CA PRO A 26 -5.69 -7.99 -1.43
C PRO A 26 -5.36 -8.62 -0.07
N VAL A 27 -5.82 -9.83 0.25
CA VAL A 27 -5.45 -10.55 1.48
C VAL A 27 -3.94 -10.63 1.67
N ARG A 28 -3.18 -10.67 0.57
CA ARG A 28 -1.70 -10.64 0.60
C ARG A 28 -1.14 -9.41 1.31
N LEU A 29 -1.83 -8.27 1.23
CA LEU A 29 -1.43 -7.01 1.85
C LEU A 29 -1.67 -7.06 3.36
N ASP A 30 -2.85 -7.53 3.80
CA ASP A 30 -3.17 -7.73 5.23
C ASP A 30 -2.18 -8.70 5.88
N LEU A 31 -1.97 -9.87 5.26
CA LEU A 31 -1.04 -10.88 5.78
C LEU A 31 0.39 -10.33 5.93
N THR A 32 0.84 -9.52 4.97
CA THR A 32 2.15 -8.86 5.05
C THR A 32 2.18 -7.85 6.20
N ARG A 33 1.15 -7.00 6.35
CA ARG A 33 1.08 -6.00 7.43
C ARG A 33 1.11 -6.65 8.81
N ARG A 34 0.42 -7.78 8.97
CA ARG A 34 0.40 -8.56 10.21
C ARG A 34 1.77 -9.13 10.55
N LEU A 35 2.51 -9.65 9.56
CA LEU A 35 3.89 -10.10 9.77
C LEU A 35 4.82 -8.95 10.17
N VAL A 36 4.71 -7.78 9.52
CA VAL A 36 5.48 -6.58 9.88
C VAL A 36 5.29 -6.22 11.36
N GLY A 37 4.03 -6.21 11.84
CA GLY A 37 3.73 -5.92 13.24
C GLY A 37 4.20 -7.03 14.19
N ALA A 38 4.07 -8.31 13.80
CA ALA A 38 4.54 -9.44 14.61
C ALA A 38 6.05 -9.43 14.84
N PHE A 39 6.83 -8.99 13.84
CA PHE A 39 8.28 -8.79 13.95
C PHE A 39 8.67 -7.43 14.54
N GLY A 40 7.70 -6.53 14.79
CA GLY A 40 7.94 -5.20 15.34
C GLY A 40 8.71 -4.26 14.40
N LEU A 41 8.70 -4.53 13.09
CA LEU A 41 9.48 -3.75 12.10
C LEU A 41 8.94 -2.33 11.89
N ASP A 42 7.68 -2.10 12.27
CA ASP A 42 7.02 -0.79 12.22
C ASP A 42 7.34 0.11 13.42
N ARG A 43 8.10 -0.36 14.41
CA ARG A 43 8.48 0.43 15.58
C ARG A 43 9.56 1.48 15.29
N ASP A 44 10.40 1.21 14.30
CA ASP A 44 11.57 2.03 13.97
C ASP A 44 11.37 2.88 12.70
N VAL A 45 10.17 2.84 12.10
CA VAL A 45 9.84 3.58 10.88
C VAL A 45 8.53 4.35 11.03
N GLU A 46 8.42 5.46 10.31
CA GLU A 46 7.19 6.22 10.23
C GLU A 46 6.18 5.48 9.35
N VAL A 47 4.99 5.21 9.87
CA VAL A 47 3.88 4.63 9.09
C VAL A 47 3.00 5.77 8.60
N VAL A 48 2.86 5.89 7.29
CA VAL A 48 2.13 6.98 6.62
C VAL A 48 1.16 6.42 5.59
N ALA A 49 -0.05 6.99 5.53
CA ALA A 49 -0.99 6.69 4.46
C ALA A 49 -0.61 7.49 3.20
N ALA A 50 -0.63 6.83 2.04
CA ALA A 50 -0.46 7.53 0.77
C ALA A 50 -1.71 8.36 0.47
N LYS A 51 -1.53 9.62 0.06
CA LYS A 51 -2.63 10.42 -0.46
C LYS A 51 -3.08 9.80 -1.79
N ALA A 52 -4.40 9.75 -2.02
CA ALA A 52 -4.94 9.39 -3.32
C ALA A 52 -4.31 10.28 -4.41
N ALA A 53 -3.84 9.66 -5.48
CA ALA A 53 -3.29 10.39 -6.62
C ALA A 53 -4.43 11.12 -7.33
N GLY A 54 -4.25 12.43 -7.54
CA GLY A 54 -5.20 13.22 -8.32
C GLY A 54 -5.00 13.07 -9.81
N GLU A 55 -6.00 13.49 -10.59
CA GLU A 55 -6.00 13.46 -12.05
C GLU A 55 -4.75 14.08 -12.69
N SER A 56 -4.27 15.22 -12.16
CA SER A 56 -3.06 15.87 -12.67
C SER A 56 -1.81 15.00 -12.52
N THR A 57 -1.71 14.21 -11.45
CA THR A 57 -0.61 13.28 -11.23
C THR A 57 -0.72 12.06 -12.14
N LEU A 58 -1.91 11.47 -12.27
CA LEU A 58 -2.14 10.32 -13.15
C LEU A 58 -1.84 10.67 -14.63
N ARG A 59 -2.20 11.87 -15.07
CA ARG A 59 -1.96 12.35 -16.45
C ARG A 59 -0.50 12.65 -16.80
N LEU A 60 0.45 12.48 -15.88
CA LEU A 60 1.87 12.55 -16.23
C LEU A 60 2.29 11.39 -17.15
N VAL A 61 1.59 10.26 -17.09
CA VAL A 61 1.90 9.06 -17.89
C VAL A 61 0.67 8.44 -18.58
N HIS A 62 -0.54 8.73 -18.09
CA HIS A 62 -1.78 8.23 -18.68
C HIS A 62 -2.41 9.27 -19.61
N ARG A 63 -3.07 8.77 -20.67
CA ARG A 63 -3.99 9.59 -21.47
C ARG A 63 -5.29 9.78 -20.69
N GLN A 64 -6.06 10.79 -21.09
CA GLN A 64 -7.35 11.07 -20.46
C GLN A 64 -8.44 10.05 -20.88
N ASP A 65 -8.24 9.36 -22.00
CA ASP A 65 -9.11 8.33 -22.57
C ASP A 65 -8.65 6.90 -22.21
#